data_AF-A0A260WEP9-F1
#
_entry.id   AF-A0A260WEP9-F1
#
_cell.length_a   1.000
_cell.length_b   1.000
_cell.length_c   1.000
_cell.angle_alpha   90.00
_cell.angle_beta   90.00
_cell.angle_gamma   90.00
#
_symmetry.space_group_name_H-M   'P 1'
#
loop_
_entity.id
_entity.type
_entity.pdbx_description
1 polymer ?
#
loop_
_entity_poly.entity_id
_entity_poly.type
_entity_poly.pdbx_seq_one_letter_code
_entity_poly.pdbx_strand_id
1 'polypeptide(L)'
;MGGARIESGPSGWSDEEFTTRTVPGNRATKTYRCPGCDHEIRPGVSHIVAWPAAELGGPDNRRHWHSGCWSGRATRGLTRRWS
;
A
#
# COMPACT_ATOMS: atom_id res chain seq x y z
N MET A 1 -18.47 3.66 -6.79
CA MET A 1 -17.31 4.56 -6.66
C MET A 1 -16.48 4.09 -5.48
N GLY A 2 -15.35 3.41 -5.71
CA GLY A 2 -14.40 3.12 -4.64
C GLY A 2 -13.40 4.27 -4.58
N GLY A 3 -13.72 5.31 -3.81
CA GLY A 3 -12.89 6.50 -3.68
C GLY A 3 -11.53 6.20 -3.07
N ALA A 4 -10.60 7.14 -3.25
CA ALA A 4 -9.44 7.20 -2.38
C ALA A 4 -9.91 7.42 -0.93
N ARG A 5 -9.32 6.70 0.02
CA ARG A 5 -9.57 6.89 1.46
C ARG A 5 -8.28 7.32 2.15
N ILE A 6 -8.40 8.13 3.19
CA ILE A 6 -7.25 8.53 4.02
C ILE A 6 -7.19 7.59 5.23
N GLU A 7 -6.00 7.11 5.53
CA GLU A 7 -5.73 6.14 6.59
C GLU A 7 -4.36 6.41 7.21
N SER A 8 -4.20 6.14 8.51
CA SER A 8 -2.88 6.19 9.17
C SER A 8 -1.87 5.27 8.49
N GLY A 9 -0.60 5.67 8.49
CA GLY A 9 0.48 4.93 7.87
C GLY A 9 0.83 3.58 8.52
N PRO A 10 1.76 2.84 7.91
CA PRO A 10 2.34 1.63 8.49
C PRO A 10 3.26 1.95 9.69
N SER A 11 3.65 0.92 10.44
CA SER A 11 4.63 1.04 11.52
C SER A 11 5.89 1.81 11.08
N GLY A 12 6.29 2.81 11.86
CA GLY A 12 7.38 3.73 11.54
C GLY A 12 6.95 5.05 10.89
N TRP A 13 5.73 5.11 10.34
CA TRP A 13 5.06 6.32 9.82
C TRP A 13 3.61 6.40 10.32
N SER A 14 3.37 5.92 11.54
CA SER A 14 2.03 5.88 12.13
C SER A 14 1.45 7.29 12.32
N ASP A 15 2.32 8.28 12.47
CA ASP A 15 1.99 9.71 12.62
C ASP A 15 1.68 10.40 11.27
N GLU A 16 1.89 9.69 10.15
CA GLU A 16 1.60 10.19 8.80
C GLU A 16 0.30 9.64 8.24
N GLU A 17 -0.40 10.47 7.47
CA GLU A 17 -1.59 10.05 6.73
C GLU A 17 -1.24 9.54 5.34
N PHE A 18 -1.90 8.47 4.93
CA PHE A 18 -1.75 7.84 3.63
C PHE A 18 -3.07 7.84 2.88
N THR A 19 -3.04 8.25 1.63
CA THR A 19 -4.15 8.01 0.72
C THR A 19 -4.05 6.59 0.18
N THR A 20 -5.17 5.87 0.18
CA THR A 20 -5.23 4.49 -0.29
C THR A 20 -6.36 4.29 -1.30
N ARG A 21 -6.14 3.37 -2.24
CA ARG A 21 -7.15 2.92 -3.21
C ARG A 21 -7.11 1.42 -3.37
N THR A 22 -8.29 0.81 -3.49
CA THR A 22 -8.40 -0.62 -3.84
C THR A 22 -8.21 -0.81 -5.34
N VAL A 23 -7.31 -1.72 -5.71
CA VAL A 23 -7.12 -2.20 -7.08
C VAL A 23 -7.81 -3.55 -7.22
N PRO A 24 -8.90 -3.66 -7.99
CA PRO A 24 -9.56 -4.94 -8.22
C PRO A 24 -8.67 -5.85 -9.07
N GLY A 25 -8.79 -7.17 -8.88
CA GLY A 25 -7.93 -8.16 -9.53
C GLY A 25 -7.89 -8.05 -11.06
N ASN A 26 -9.03 -7.77 -11.69
CA ASN A 26 -9.13 -7.56 -13.14
C ASN A 26 -8.35 -6.33 -13.66
N ARG A 27 -7.96 -5.40 -12.79
CA ARG A 27 -7.09 -4.25 -13.11
C ARG A 27 -5.65 -4.44 -12.65
N ALA A 28 -5.36 -5.50 -11.90
CA ALA A 28 -4.01 -5.85 -11.47
C ALA A 28 -3.30 -6.63 -12.59
N THR A 29 -2.71 -5.93 -13.55
CA THR A 29 -2.06 -6.54 -14.72
C THR A 29 -0.55 -6.70 -14.57
N LYS A 30 0.04 -6.13 -13.51
CA LYS A 30 1.48 -6.13 -13.24
C LYS A 30 1.78 -6.80 -11.90
N THR A 31 2.96 -7.41 -11.80
CA THR A 31 3.51 -7.89 -10.54
C THR A 31 4.09 -6.74 -9.74
N TYR A 32 3.79 -6.67 -8.46
CA TYR A 32 4.37 -5.71 -7.51
C TYR A 32 4.92 -6.43 -6.29
N ARG A 33 5.80 -5.77 -5.52
CA ARG A 33 6.32 -6.31 -4.26
C ARG A 33 5.67 -5.62 -3.07
N CYS A 34 5.11 -6.42 -2.16
CA CYS A 34 4.43 -5.92 -0.97
C CYS A 34 5.46 -5.54 0.12
N PRO A 35 5.50 -4.29 0.61
CA PRO A 35 6.46 -3.88 1.63
C PRO A 35 6.15 -4.44 3.03
N GLY A 36 4.92 -4.93 3.27
CA GLY A 36 4.52 -5.51 4.54
C GLY A 36 4.88 -6.99 4.73
N CYS A 37 5.24 -7.69 3.65
CA CYS A 37 5.60 -9.11 3.73
C CYS A 37 6.74 -9.53 2.79
N ASP A 38 7.29 -8.61 1.99
CA ASP A 38 8.32 -8.85 0.96
C ASP A 38 7.92 -9.82 -0.17
N HIS A 39 6.67 -10.31 -0.20
CA HIS A 39 6.16 -11.20 -1.23
C HIS A 39 5.56 -10.45 -2.43
N GLU A 40 5.48 -11.16 -3.56
CA GLU A 40 4.87 -10.65 -4.77
C GLU A 40 3.34 -10.59 -4.69
N ILE A 41 2.78 -9.51 -5.22
CA ILE A 41 1.39 -9.35 -5.60
C ILE A 41 1.33 -9.67 -7.09
N ARG A 42 0.86 -10.87 -7.43
CA ARG A 42 0.76 -11.32 -8.82
C ARG A 42 -0.40 -10.64 -9.56
N PRO A 43 -0.37 -10.62 -10.91
CA PRO A 43 -1.52 -10.20 -11.70
C PRO A 43 -2.79 -10.98 -11.32
N GLY A 44 -3.95 -10.33 -11.39
CA GLY A 44 -5.22 -10.89 -10.97
C GLY A 44 -5.51 -10.78 -9.46
N VAL A 45 -4.52 -10.43 -8.63
CA VAL A 45 -4.70 -10.32 -7.17
C VAL A 45 -5.23 -8.93 -6.81
N SER A 46 -6.38 -8.89 -6.13
CA SER A 46 -6.93 -7.66 -5.55
C SER A 46 -6.04 -7.16 -4.40
N HIS A 47 -5.71 -5.87 -4.41
CA HIS A 47 -4.73 -5.30 -3.48
C HIS A 47 -4.99 -3.81 -3.22
N ILE A 48 -4.23 -3.21 -2.30
CA ILE A 48 -4.30 -1.78 -1.96
C ILE A 48 -3.08 -1.07 -2.54
N VAL A 49 -3.29 0.09 -3.15
CA VAL A 49 -2.21 1.04 -3.41
C VAL A 49 -2.28 2.17 -2.39
N ALA A 50 -1.16 2.50 -1.77
CA ALA A 50 -1.05 3.51 -0.72
C ALA A 50 0.11 4.46 -0.99
N TRP A 51 -0.07 5.75 -0.70
CA TRP A 51 0.96 6.79 -0.82
C TRP A 51 0.73 7.88 0.24
N PRO A 52 1.78 8.60 0.70
CA PRO A 52 1.62 9.67 1.69
C PRO A 52 0.66 10.76 1.21
N ALA A 53 -0.20 11.25 2.10
CA ALA A 53 -1.17 12.30 1.79
C ALA A 53 -0.54 13.70 1.78
N ALA A 54 0.53 13.90 2.56
CA ALA A 54 1.23 15.17 2.70
C ALA A 54 2.24 15.45 1.57
N GLU A 55 2.74 14.41 0.89
CA GLU A 55 3.71 14.60 -0.19
C GLU A 55 3.02 15.14 -1.46
N LEU A 56 3.45 16.33 -1.91
CA LEU A 56 3.14 16.91 -3.23
C LEU A 56 3.63 16.05 -4.41
N GLY A 57 4.39 14.97 -4.14
CA GLY A 57 5.03 14.08 -5.13
C GLY A 57 4.08 13.15 -5.89
N GLY A 58 2.80 13.14 -5.55
CA GLY A 58 1.77 12.51 -6.34
C GLY A 58 2.02 11.01 -6.61
N PRO A 59 1.59 10.48 -7.77
CA PRO A 59 1.48 9.06 -8.02
C PRO A 59 2.77 8.23 -7.98
N ASP A 60 3.94 8.84 -7.88
CA ASP A 60 5.24 8.18 -8.01
C ASP A 60 5.61 7.34 -6.76
N ASN A 61 5.20 7.79 -5.57
CA ASN A 61 5.44 7.07 -4.32
C ASN A 61 4.36 6.01 -4.01
N ARG A 62 3.64 5.53 -5.04
CA ARG A 62 2.57 4.53 -4.88
C ARG A 62 3.14 3.16 -4.56
N ARG A 63 2.82 2.67 -3.36
CA ARG A 63 3.21 1.34 -2.88
C ARG A 63 2.04 0.39 -2.93
N HIS A 64 2.30 -0.80 -3.44
CA HIS A 64 1.30 -1.84 -3.58
C HIS A 64 1.40 -2.83 -2.42
N TRP A 65 0.29 -3.02 -1.71
CA TRP A 65 0.18 -3.86 -0.53
C TRP A 65 -0.90 -4.91 -0.74
N HIS A 66 -0.68 -6.16 -0.33
CA HIS A 66 -1.80 -7.08 -0.16
C HIS A 66 -2.82 -6.46 0.80
N SER A 67 -4.11 -6.67 0.56
CA SER A 67 -5.18 -6.10 1.40
C SER A 67 -5.00 -6.45 2.87
N GLY A 68 -4.67 -7.71 3.17
CA GLY A 68 -4.39 -8.15 4.54
C GLY A 68 -3.15 -7.49 5.14
N CYS A 69 -2.08 -7.30 4.37
CA CYS A 69 -0.86 -6.61 4.82
C CYS A 69 -1.14 -5.15 5.18
N TRP A 70 -1.92 -4.44 4.37
CA TRP A 70 -2.34 -3.08 4.66
C TRP A 70 -3.21 -3.02 5.93
N SER A 71 -4.17 -3.93 6.11
CA SER A 71 -5.00 -3.96 7.33
C SER A 71 -4.18 -4.19 8.61
N GLY A 72 -3.09 -4.96 8.53
CA GLY A 72 -2.19 -5.23 9.66
C GLY A 72 -0.96 -4.31 9.72
N ARG A 73 -0.93 -3.22 8.96
CA ARG A 73 0.26 -2.36 8.79
C ARG A 73 0.80 -1.73 10.06
N ALA A 74 -0.07 -1.49 11.06
CA ALA A 74 0.31 -0.86 12.32
C ALA A 74 1.13 -1.79 13.21
N THR A 75 0.93 -3.11 13.08
CA THR A 75 1.58 -4.13 13.94
C THR A 75 2.58 -5.00 13.19
N ARG A 76 2.49 -5.04 11.85
CA ARG A 76 3.48 -5.70 11.01
C ARG A 76 4.64 -4.75 10.74
N GLY A 77 5.81 -5.09 11.28
CA GLY A 77 7.06 -4.43 10.91
C GLY A 77 7.27 -4.57 9.40
N LEU A 78 7.51 -3.45 8.72
CA LEU A 78 7.95 -3.44 7.33
C LEU A 78 9.12 -4.41 7.21
N THR A 79 8.97 -5.48 6.42
CA THR A 79 9.97 -6.56 6.36
C THR A 79 11.31 -6.08 5.82
N ARG A 80 11.39 -4.85 5.29
CA ARG A 80 12.62 -4.10 5.07
C ARG A 80 12.43 -2.64 5.49
N ARG A 81 13.34 -2.14 6.34
CA ARG A 81 13.57 -0.69 6.48
C ARG A 81 14.04 -0.17 5.12
N TRP A 82 13.46 0.94 4.71
CA TRP A 82 13.70 1.52 3.40
C TRP A 82 15.20 1.89 3.30
N SER A 83 15.83 1.63 2.15
CA SER A 83 17.14 2.19 1.79
C SER A 83 16.94 3.18 0.67
#